data_AF-A0A940WX75-F1
#
_entry.id   AF-A0A940WX75-F1
#
_cell.length_a   1.000
_cell.length_b   1.000
_cell.length_c   1.000
_cell.angle_alpha   90.00
_cell.angle_beta   90.00
_cell.angle_gamma   90.00
#
_symmetry.space_group_name_H-M   'P 1'
#
loop_
_entity.id
_entity.type
_entity.pdbx_description
1 polymer ?
#
loop_
_entity_poly.entity_id
_entity_poly.type
_entity_poly.pdbx_seq_one_letter_code
_entity_poly.pdbx_strand_id
1 'polypeptide(L)'
;MFNTIDKCLNRPYLFRHSFFILFISSVVLNHVISLNNSNFFILYIITVIFLGIGFYNKSALFLTLFTMIVVLSRFFFIPDSELSLNNLLIFSCNYLLITFISVSLMRYAQKVKSTYIELTSALANALDSRDSYTWHHSENVSKYSLKIADKMNLSKDLCDIIRVGSLLHDIGKIGISEYILTKPGKLTDEEYNSIKTHPEIGYDIIKHVSNFYENGVLDIVLYHHERYDGKGYPKGLKGNEIPLVARIVAVADTFDAMISKRVYRNEFDLNHTLEEISKNKGTQFDPEIVDVFLSTFKN
;
A
#
# COMPACT_ATOMS: atom_id res chain seq x y z
N MET A 1 -5.83 -19.30 4.18
CA MET A 1 -5.56 -18.94 5.60
C MET A 1 -4.45 -17.90 5.73
N PHE A 2 -3.27 -18.08 5.09
CA PHE A 2 -2.18 -17.09 5.09
C PHE A 2 -2.58 -15.70 4.54
N ASN A 3 -3.30 -15.66 3.41
CA ASN A 3 -3.73 -14.41 2.77
C ASN A 3 -4.66 -13.54 3.67
N THR A 4 -5.39 -14.16 4.61
CA THR A 4 -6.25 -13.45 5.58
C THR A 4 -5.44 -12.88 6.75
N ILE A 5 -4.40 -13.59 7.18
CA ILE A 5 -3.52 -13.17 8.28
C ILE A 5 -2.66 -11.98 7.82
N ASP A 6 -2.13 -12.00 6.60
CA ASP A 6 -1.34 -10.90 6.03
C ASP A 6 -2.17 -9.61 5.90
N LYS A 7 -3.42 -9.72 5.45
CA LYS A 7 -4.37 -8.59 5.42
C LYS A 7 -4.63 -8.01 6.81
N CYS A 8 -4.68 -8.86 7.83
CA CYS A 8 -4.85 -8.42 9.21
C CYS A 8 -3.59 -7.71 9.72
N LEU A 9 -2.40 -8.30 9.51
CA LEU A 9 -1.10 -7.72 9.89
C LEU A 9 -0.83 -6.34 9.28
N ASN A 10 -1.37 -6.07 8.07
CA ASN A 10 -1.31 -4.75 7.43
C ASN A 10 -2.16 -3.67 8.13
N ARG A 11 -2.98 -4.04 9.12
CA ARG A 11 -3.91 -3.17 9.86
C ARG A 11 -3.65 -3.24 11.38
N PRO A 12 -2.60 -2.54 11.89
CA PRO A 12 -2.22 -2.59 13.30
C PRO A 12 -3.33 -2.15 14.27
N TYR A 13 -4.26 -1.30 13.83
CA TYR A 13 -5.38 -0.84 14.66
C TYR A 13 -6.33 -1.98 15.06
N LEU A 14 -6.50 -3.00 14.22
CA LEU A 14 -7.31 -4.18 14.55
C LEU A 14 -6.73 -4.91 15.77
N PHE A 15 -5.41 -5.09 15.79
CA PHE A 15 -4.72 -5.69 16.94
C PHE A 15 -4.83 -4.85 18.21
N ARG A 16 -4.88 -3.51 18.10
CA ARG A 16 -5.10 -2.63 19.27
C ARG A 16 -6.48 -2.85 19.87
N HIS A 17 -7.52 -2.93 19.04
CA HIS A 17 -8.89 -3.15 19.53
C HIS A 17 -9.05 -4.56 20.09
N SER A 18 -8.54 -5.56 19.36
CA SER A 18 -8.53 -6.94 19.81
C SER A 18 -7.75 -7.13 21.10
N PHE A 19 -6.66 -6.40 21.35
CA PHE A 19 -5.95 -6.41 22.63
C PHE A 19 -6.88 -6.08 23.81
N PHE A 20 -7.62 -4.96 23.73
CA PHE A 20 -8.50 -4.55 24.83
C PHE A 20 -9.66 -5.54 25.04
N ILE A 21 -10.26 -6.01 23.94
CA ILE A 21 -11.36 -6.99 23.99
C ILE A 21 -10.88 -8.31 24.60
N LEU A 22 -9.74 -8.83 24.14
CA LEU A 22 -9.15 -10.06 24.65
C LEU A 22 -8.71 -9.94 26.10
N PHE A 23 -8.15 -8.79 26.49
CA PHE A 23 -7.73 -8.58 27.87
C PHE A 23 -8.91 -8.59 28.84
N ILE A 24 -9.97 -7.84 28.52
CA ILE A 24 -11.19 -7.79 29.35
C ILE A 24 -11.86 -9.16 29.38
N SER A 25 -12.01 -9.83 28.24
CA SER A 25 -12.62 -11.16 28.20
C SER A 25 -11.80 -12.20 28.96
N SER A 26 -10.47 -12.13 28.91
CA SER A 26 -9.58 -13.01 29.67
C SER A 26 -9.81 -12.86 31.17
N VAL A 27 -9.87 -11.61 31.68
CA VAL A 27 -10.11 -11.34 33.10
C VAL A 27 -11.50 -11.81 33.53
N VAL A 28 -12.54 -11.51 32.75
CA VAL A 28 -13.93 -11.90 33.07
C VAL A 28 -14.12 -13.42 33.03
N LEU A 29 -13.64 -14.09 31.98
CA LEU A 29 -13.76 -15.55 31.85
C LEU A 29 -13.04 -16.26 33.00
N ASN A 30 -11.85 -15.78 33.36
CA ASN A 30 -11.07 -16.36 34.44
C ASN A 30 -11.72 -16.13 35.82
N HIS A 31 -12.41 -14.99 36.01
CA HIS A 31 -13.20 -14.74 37.22
C HIS A 31 -14.48 -15.60 37.30
N VAL A 32 -15.22 -15.75 36.19
CA VAL A 32 -16.51 -16.45 36.15
C VAL A 32 -16.34 -17.97 36.14
N ILE A 33 -15.35 -18.50 35.43
CA ILE A 33 -15.14 -19.94 35.22
C ILE A 33 -14.19 -20.51 36.30
N SER A 34 -13.93 -19.77 37.38
CA SER A 34 -12.99 -20.12 38.45
C SER A 34 -13.31 -21.47 39.12
N LEU A 35 -12.83 -22.54 38.50
CA LEU A 35 -12.78 -23.92 38.98
C LEU A 35 -11.49 -24.55 38.44
N ASN A 36 -10.37 -24.27 39.13
CA ASN A 36 -9.08 -24.99 39.08
C ASN A 36 -8.46 -25.37 37.72
N ASN A 37 -8.89 -24.77 36.61
CA ASN A 37 -8.35 -25.05 35.29
C ASN A 37 -7.33 -23.97 34.89
N SER A 38 -6.05 -24.33 34.93
CA SER A 38 -4.92 -23.51 34.47
C SER A 38 -4.99 -23.16 32.97
N ASN A 39 -5.84 -23.84 32.20
CA ASN A 39 -5.98 -23.72 30.73
C ASN A 39 -6.20 -22.29 30.20
N PHE A 40 -6.68 -21.35 31.02
CA PHE A 40 -6.90 -19.96 30.60
C PHE A 40 -5.61 -19.12 30.47
N PHE A 41 -4.44 -19.66 30.86
CA PHE A 41 -3.15 -18.98 30.72
C PHE A 41 -2.84 -18.56 29.28
N ILE A 42 -3.33 -19.33 28.30
CA ILE A 42 -3.07 -19.07 26.88
C ILE A 42 -3.70 -17.77 26.39
N LEU A 43 -4.84 -17.36 26.97
CA LEU A 43 -5.51 -16.11 26.61
C LEU A 43 -4.67 -14.87 26.98
N TYR A 44 -3.97 -14.93 28.12
CA TYR A 44 -3.04 -13.88 28.54
C TYR A 44 -1.81 -13.82 27.62
N ILE A 45 -1.29 -14.97 27.18
CA ILE A 45 -0.21 -15.00 26.18
C ILE A 45 -0.65 -14.33 24.87
N ILE A 46 -1.82 -14.70 24.36
CA ILE A 46 -2.37 -14.11 23.13
C ILE A 46 -2.57 -12.60 23.32
N THR A 47 -3.08 -12.17 24.46
CA THR A 47 -3.24 -10.74 24.78
C THR A 47 -1.92 -9.97 24.67
N VAL A 48 -0.84 -10.52 25.21
CA VAL A 48 0.51 -9.90 25.17
C VAL A 48 1.08 -9.87 23.74
N ILE A 49 0.82 -10.89 22.91
CA ILE A 49 1.18 -10.88 21.49
C ILE A 49 0.45 -9.73 20.76
N PHE A 50 -0.86 -9.58 21.00
CA PHE A 50 -1.67 -8.52 20.39
C PHE A 50 -1.24 -7.12 20.85
N LEU A 51 -0.84 -6.97 22.12
CA LEU A 51 -0.21 -5.75 22.62
C LEU A 51 1.04 -5.41 21.81
N GLY A 52 1.93 -6.39 21.62
CA GLY A 52 3.18 -6.19 20.90
C GLY A 52 2.99 -5.85 19.42
N ILE A 53 2.09 -6.56 18.72
CA ILE A 53 1.77 -6.29 17.30
C ILE A 53 1.03 -4.95 17.14
N GLY A 54 0.00 -4.69 17.94
CA GLY A 54 -0.85 -3.50 17.79
C GLY A 54 -0.15 -2.19 18.16
N PHE A 55 0.77 -2.24 19.13
CA PHE A 55 1.47 -1.06 19.66
C PHE A 55 2.97 -1.06 19.38
N TYR A 56 3.41 -1.75 18.32
CA TYR A 56 4.83 -1.85 17.93
C TYR A 56 5.57 -0.50 17.78
N ASN A 57 4.82 0.58 17.48
CA ASN A 57 5.34 1.94 17.32
C ASN A 57 5.38 2.77 18.61
N LYS A 58 4.99 2.20 19.76
CA LYS A 58 5.04 2.88 21.07
C LYS A 58 6.39 2.67 21.77
N SER A 59 6.63 3.46 22.82
CA SER A 59 7.87 3.40 23.61
C SER A 59 7.99 2.10 24.38
N ALA A 60 9.22 1.67 24.67
CA ALA A 60 9.48 0.48 25.46
C ALA A 60 8.84 0.57 26.87
N LEU A 61 8.81 1.77 27.46
CA LEU A 61 8.15 2.02 28.74
C LEU A 61 6.64 1.73 28.67
N PHE A 62 5.95 2.23 27.65
CA PHE A 62 4.52 1.98 27.45
C PHE A 62 4.23 0.48 27.36
N LEU A 63 5.02 -0.23 26.54
CA LEU A 63 4.86 -1.67 26.33
C LEU A 63 5.13 -2.46 27.61
N THR A 64 6.17 -2.08 28.37
CA THR A 64 6.52 -2.71 29.64
C THR A 64 5.41 -2.52 30.67
N LEU A 65 4.89 -1.29 30.82
CA LEU A 65 3.80 -0.98 31.74
C LEU A 65 2.56 -1.82 31.45
N PHE A 66 2.10 -1.83 30.20
CA PHE A 66 0.92 -2.60 29.81
C PHE A 66 1.14 -4.11 29.93
N THR A 67 2.35 -4.60 29.64
CA THR A 67 2.68 -6.02 29.86
C THR A 67 2.61 -6.37 31.34
N MET A 68 3.14 -5.51 32.22
CA MET A 68 3.08 -5.71 33.67
C MET A 68 1.64 -5.72 34.20
N ILE A 69 0.75 -4.88 33.66
CA ILE A 69 -0.69 -4.91 33.99
C ILE A 69 -1.29 -6.29 33.65
N VAL A 70 -0.94 -6.85 32.49
CA VAL A 70 -1.40 -8.19 32.08
C VAL A 70 -0.81 -9.29 32.98
N VAL A 71 0.48 -9.20 33.34
CA VAL A 71 1.14 -10.12 34.27
C VAL A 71 0.46 -10.09 35.64
N LEU A 72 0.24 -8.91 36.21
CA LEU A 72 -0.39 -8.74 37.53
C LEU A 72 -1.82 -9.27 37.51
N SER A 73 -2.58 -8.96 36.46
CA SER A 73 -3.94 -9.49 36.30
C SER A 73 -3.94 -11.01 36.26
N ARG A 74 -3.04 -11.61 35.47
CA ARG A 74 -2.88 -13.07 35.48
C ARG A 74 -2.53 -13.60 36.87
N PHE A 75 -1.56 -12.97 37.53
CA PHE A 75 -1.02 -13.41 38.83
C PHE A 75 -2.06 -13.37 39.95
N PHE A 76 -2.98 -12.40 39.94
CA PHE A 76 -4.04 -12.30 40.92
C PHE A 76 -5.26 -13.18 40.62
N PHE A 77 -5.58 -13.41 39.34
CA PHE A 77 -6.83 -14.08 38.95
C PHE A 77 -6.68 -15.58 38.63
N ILE A 78 -5.48 -16.09 38.32
CA ILE A 78 -5.25 -17.54 38.10
C ILE A 78 -4.79 -18.19 39.42
N PRO A 79 -5.54 -19.15 39.99
CA PRO A 79 -5.23 -19.78 41.27
C PRO A 79 -4.13 -20.87 41.19
N ASP A 80 -3.17 -20.73 40.28
CA ASP A 80 -2.05 -21.68 40.17
C ASP A 80 -1.11 -21.55 41.37
N SER A 81 -0.80 -22.72 41.94
CA SER A 81 -0.10 -22.99 43.20
C SER A 81 1.08 -22.07 43.56
N GLU A 82 0.99 -21.52 44.77
CA GLU A 82 1.96 -20.69 45.50
C GLU A 82 2.31 -19.33 44.88
N LEU A 83 1.76 -18.30 45.53
CA LEU A 83 1.99 -16.88 45.28
C LEU A 83 3.44 -16.51 45.66
N SER A 84 4.40 -16.94 44.84
CA SER A 84 5.83 -16.74 45.08
C SER A 84 6.38 -15.61 44.22
N LEU A 85 7.35 -14.86 44.78
CA LEU A 85 8.08 -13.82 44.06
C LEU A 85 8.79 -14.38 42.81
N ASN A 86 9.27 -15.62 42.90
CA ASN A 86 9.94 -16.32 41.80
C ASN A 86 8.99 -16.51 40.61
N ASN A 87 7.75 -16.94 40.86
CA ASN A 87 6.75 -17.10 39.81
C ASN A 87 6.40 -15.77 39.14
N LEU A 88 6.23 -14.70 39.93
CA LEU A 88 5.97 -13.36 39.40
C LEU A 88 7.10 -12.88 38.47
N LEU A 89 8.36 -13.07 38.88
CA LEU A 89 9.54 -12.72 38.08
C LEU A 89 9.60 -13.54 36.78
N ILE A 90 9.35 -14.85 36.86
CA ILE A 90 9.33 -15.73 35.68
C ILE A 90 8.26 -15.27 34.68
N PHE A 91 7.02 -15.00 35.12
CA PHE A 91 5.95 -14.54 34.23
C PHE A 91 6.23 -13.15 33.66
N SER A 92 6.78 -12.24 34.47
CA SER A 92 7.20 -10.91 34.03
C SER A 92 8.23 -11.01 32.91
N CYS A 93 9.28 -11.81 33.09
CA CYS A 93 10.31 -12.04 32.08
C CYS A 93 9.73 -12.67 30.81
N ASN A 94 8.92 -13.72 30.94
CA ASN A 94 8.33 -14.41 29.79
C ASN A 94 7.40 -13.51 28.98
N TYR A 95 6.49 -12.78 29.63
CA TYR A 95 5.55 -11.91 28.92
C TYR A 95 6.25 -10.69 28.32
N LEU A 96 7.23 -10.08 29.01
CA LEU A 96 8.05 -9.04 28.39
C LEU A 96 8.78 -9.57 27.16
N LEU A 97 9.39 -10.76 27.24
CA LEU A 97 10.06 -11.39 26.10
C LEU A 97 9.10 -11.56 24.91
N ILE A 98 7.90 -12.08 25.15
CA ILE A 98 6.87 -12.27 24.11
C ILE A 98 6.45 -10.92 23.52
N THR A 99 6.21 -9.89 24.35
CA THR A 99 5.88 -8.53 23.86
C THR A 99 6.98 -8.01 22.96
N PHE A 100 8.23 -8.04 23.41
CA PHE A 100 9.35 -7.46 22.67
C PHE A 100 9.70 -8.24 21.40
N ILE A 101 9.56 -9.57 21.39
CA ILE A 101 9.67 -10.37 20.17
C ILE A 101 8.57 -9.97 19.18
N SER A 102 7.32 -9.87 19.63
CA SER A 102 6.17 -9.50 18.79
C SER A 102 6.35 -8.09 18.20
N VAL A 103 6.81 -7.14 19.00
CA VAL A 103 7.15 -5.78 18.56
C VAL A 103 8.29 -5.80 17.53
N SER A 104 9.34 -6.57 17.78
CA SER A 104 10.51 -6.64 16.89
C SER A 104 10.16 -7.24 15.54
N LEU A 105 9.37 -8.33 15.53
CA LEU A 105 8.84 -8.93 14.30
C LEU A 105 7.99 -7.92 13.51
N MET A 106 7.10 -7.20 14.18
CA MET A 106 6.26 -6.20 13.52
C MET A 106 7.08 -5.04 12.97
N ARG A 107 8.07 -4.53 13.71
CA ARG A 107 9.00 -3.50 13.23
C ARG A 107 9.81 -3.98 12.03
N TYR A 108 10.30 -5.22 12.08
CA TYR A 108 11.03 -5.82 10.98
C TYR A 108 10.15 -5.95 9.73
N ALA A 109 8.91 -6.43 9.88
CA ALA A 109 7.95 -6.50 8.77
C ALA A 109 7.66 -5.13 8.14
N GLN A 110 7.47 -4.08 8.97
CA GLN A 110 7.29 -2.71 8.46
C GLN A 110 8.54 -2.18 7.76
N LYS A 111 9.74 -2.49 8.27
CA LYS A 111 11.01 -2.10 7.64
C LYS A 111 11.20 -2.78 6.28
N VAL A 112 10.91 -4.08 6.17
CA VAL A 112 10.95 -4.79 4.89
C VAL A 112 9.97 -4.16 3.90
N LYS A 113 8.76 -3.82 4.34
CA LYS A 113 7.76 -3.14 3.49
C LYS A 113 8.23 -1.74 3.04
N SER A 114 8.85 -0.95 3.91
CA SER A 114 9.35 0.38 3.54
C SER A 114 10.51 0.28 2.56
N THR A 115 11.50 -0.56 2.84
CA THR A 115 12.65 -0.80 1.95
C THR A 115 12.22 -1.32 0.59
N TYR A 116 11.17 -2.15 0.54
CA TYR A 116 10.57 -2.59 -0.71
C TYR A 116 10.05 -1.42 -1.55
N ILE A 117 9.27 -0.50 -0.96
CA ILE A 117 8.76 0.69 -1.66
C ILE A 117 9.91 1.63 -2.06
N GLU A 118 10.90 1.83 -1.19
CA GLU A 118 12.09 2.65 -1.47
C GLU A 118 12.87 2.10 -2.67
N LEU A 119 13.05 0.77 -2.74
CA LEU A 119 13.70 0.11 -3.88
C LEU A 119 12.88 0.25 -5.16
N THR A 120 11.55 0.08 -5.08
CA THR A 120 10.65 0.32 -6.23
C THR A 120 10.75 1.77 -6.72
N SER A 121 10.77 2.74 -5.82
CA SER A 121 10.96 4.17 -6.17
C SER A 121 12.32 4.41 -6.81
N ALA A 122 13.39 3.80 -6.27
CA ALA A 122 14.73 3.93 -6.85
C ALA A 122 14.80 3.35 -8.28
N LEU A 123 14.13 2.23 -8.54
CA LEU A 123 14.02 1.65 -9.89
C LEU A 123 13.22 2.55 -10.84
N ALA A 124 12.10 3.09 -10.37
CA ALA A 124 11.30 4.05 -11.13
C ALA A 124 12.12 5.30 -11.48
N ASN A 125 12.81 5.88 -10.50
CA ASN A 125 13.69 7.04 -10.70
C ASN A 125 14.85 6.74 -11.65
N ALA A 126 15.41 5.53 -11.63
CA ALA A 126 16.45 5.12 -12.57
C ALA A 126 15.92 5.09 -14.02
N LEU A 127 14.69 4.63 -14.24
CA LEU A 127 14.05 4.66 -15.57
C LEU A 127 13.69 6.07 -16.00
N ASP A 128 13.06 6.82 -15.11
CA ASP A 128 12.72 8.23 -15.30
C ASP A 128 13.94 9.09 -15.67
N SER A 129 15.16 8.67 -15.31
CA SER A 129 16.41 9.36 -15.66
C SER A 129 16.89 9.12 -17.10
N ARG A 130 16.46 8.03 -17.74
CA ARG A 130 16.76 7.74 -19.15
C ARG A 130 15.84 8.52 -20.09
N ASP A 131 14.62 8.76 -19.64
CA ASP A 131 13.67 9.60 -20.32
C ASP A 131 13.94 11.06 -19.89
N SER A 132 14.55 11.84 -20.77
CA SER A 132 15.00 13.23 -20.53
C SER A 132 13.88 14.19 -20.07
N TYR A 133 12.65 13.71 -19.94
CA TYR A 133 11.44 14.48 -19.64
C TYR A 133 10.83 14.21 -18.24
N THR A 134 11.32 13.24 -17.45
CA THR A 134 10.52 12.62 -16.36
C THR A 134 11.13 12.63 -14.96
N TRP A 135 11.91 13.64 -14.54
CA TRP A 135 12.45 13.60 -13.17
C TRP A 135 11.33 13.67 -12.10
N HIS A 136 11.18 12.59 -11.32
CA HIS A 136 10.12 12.36 -10.31
C HIS A 136 8.71 12.18 -10.89
N HIS A 137 8.58 11.91 -12.19
CA HIS A 137 7.28 11.69 -12.83
C HIS A 137 6.54 10.52 -12.18
N SER A 138 7.19 9.37 -12.08
CA SER A 138 6.58 8.16 -11.50
C SER A 138 6.14 8.37 -10.04
N GLU A 139 6.93 9.14 -9.26
CA GLU A 139 6.58 9.50 -7.87
C GLU A 139 5.39 10.46 -7.80
N ASN A 140 5.32 11.44 -8.70
CA ASN A 140 4.19 12.36 -8.78
C ASN A 140 2.90 11.65 -9.19
N VAL A 141 2.95 10.80 -10.23
CA VAL A 141 1.81 9.96 -10.65
C VAL A 141 1.33 9.11 -9.49
N SER A 142 2.24 8.53 -8.71
CA SER A 142 1.90 7.78 -7.50
C SER A 142 1.18 8.63 -6.46
N LYS A 143 1.72 9.82 -6.18
CA LYS A 143 1.13 10.77 -5.24
C LYS A 143 -0.27 11.22 -5.64
N TYR A 144 -0.49 11.55 -6.92
CA TYR A 144 -1.81 11.96 -7.40
C TYR A 144 -2.80 10.79 -7.40
N SER A 145 -2.37 9.61 -7.82
CA SER A 145 -3.19 8.39 -7.80
C SER A 145 -3.65 8.04 -6.38
N LEU A 146 -2.75 8.17 -5.39
CA LEU A 146 -3.08 7.95 -3.99
C LEU A 146 -4.07 8.98 -3.44
N LYS A 147 -3.96 10.26 -3.83
CA LYS A 147 -4.94 11.28 -3.44
C LYS A 147 -6.33 10.98 -3.98
N ILE A 148 -6.43 10.54 -5.24
CA ILE A 148 -7.70 10.11 -5.84
C ILE A 148 -8.25 8.91 -5.05
N ALA A 149 -7.44 7.88 -4.84
CA ALA A 149 -7.83 6.66 -4.13
C ALA A 149 -8.33 6.93 -2.70
N ASP A 150 -7.65 7.83 -1.97
CA ASP A 150 -8.04 8.25 -0.62
C ASP A 150 -9.39 8.97 -0.63
N LYS A 151 -9.61 9.87 -1.60
CA LYS A 151 -10.89 10.59 -1.75
C LYS A 151 -12.05 9.65 -2.15
N MET A 152 -11.76 8.55 -2.84
CA MET A 152 -12.70 7.46 -3.14
C MET A 152 -12.92 6.49 -1.96
N ASN A 153 -12.25 6.68 -0.82
CA ASN A 153 -12.26 5.77 0.33
C ASN A 153 -11.85 4.33 -0.02
N LEU A 154 -10.89 4.15 -0.93
CA LEU A 154 -10.40 2.82 -1.27
C LEU A 154 -9.67 2.18 -0.08
N SER A 155 -9.69 0.85 -0.04
CA SER A 155 -8.99 0.12 1.03
C SER A 155 -7.49 0.34 0.96
N LYS A 156 -6.81 0.28 2.12
CA LYS A 156 -5.34 0.40 2.19
C LYS A 156 -4.61 -0.58 1.28
N ASP A 157 -5.18 -1.78 1.10
CA ASP A 157 -4.62 -2.80 0.22
C ASP A 157 -4.63 -2.32 -1.25
N LEU A 158 -5.74 -1.71 -1.71
CA LEU A 158 -5.82 -1.08 -3.03
C LEU A 158 -4.90 0.13 -3.16
N CYS A 159 -4.79 0.97 -2.13
CA CYS A 159 -3.84 2.09 -2.15
C CYS A 159 -2.39 1.60 -2.26
N ASP A 160 -2.03 0.51 -1.57
CA ASP A 160 -0.70 -0.10 -1.67
C ASP A 160 -0.42 -0.61 -3.09
N ILE A 161 -1.42 -1.22 -3.75
CA ILE A 161 -1.37 -1.65 -5.16
C ILE A 161 -1.19 -0.46 -6.09
N ILE A 162 -2.04 0.57 -5.96
CA ILE A 162 -2.00 1.78 -6.78
C ILE A 162 -0.63 2.44 -6.66
N ARG A 163 -0.09 2.59 -5.45
CA ARG A 163 1.23 3.18 -5.24
C ARG A 163 2.33 2.43 -5.99
N VAL A 164 2.36 1.11 -5.90
CA VAL A 164 3.42 0.31 -6.55
C VAL A 164 3.23 0.29 -8.06
N GLY A 165 2.00 0.06 -8.54
CA GLY A 165 1.72 0.04 -9.97
C GLY A 165 1.93 1.39 -10.63
N SER A 166 1.62 2.51 -9.96
CA SER A 166 1.91 3.85 -10.48
C SER A 166 3.41 4.14 -10.56
N LEU A 167 4.23 3.61 -9.64
CA LEU A 167 5.68 3.79 -9.71
C LEU A 167 6.28 2.98 -10.88
N LEU A 168 5.65 1.86 -11.23
CA LEU A 168 6.14 0.92 -12.23
C LEU A 168 5.39 0.99 -13.57
N HIS A 169 4.43 1.90 -13.74
CA HIS A 169 3.55 1.93 -14.93
C HIS A 169 4.37 1.99 -16.23
N ASP A 170 5.45 2.76 -16.21
CA ASP A 170 6.37 2.98 -17.32
C ASP A 170 7.60 2.05 -17.34
N ILE A 171 7.65 0.99 -16.49
CA ILE A 171 8.82 0.08 -16.38
C ILE A 171 9.26 -0.51 -17.73
N GLY A 172 8.31 -0.73 -18.64
CA GLY A 172 8.57 -1.27 -19.96
C GLY A 172 9.31 -0.33 -20.91
N LYS A 173 9.42 0.97 -20.60
CA LYS A 173 10.25 1.92 -21.38
C LYS A 173 11.71 1.48 -21.46
N ILE A 174 12.17 0.61 -20.54
CA ILE A 174 13.50 0.00 -20.61
C ILE A 174 13.76 -0.74 -21.93
N GLY A 175 12.72 -1.33 -22.53
CA GLY A 175 12.78 -2.04 -23.80
C GLY A 175 12.64 -1.15 -25.04
N ILE A 176 12.42 0.16 -24.85
CA ILE A 176 12.30 1.12 -25.95
C ILE A 176 13.65 1.75 -26.24
N SER A 177 13.95 1.94 -27.54
CA SER A 177 15.20 2.55 -27.98
C SER A 177 15.35 3.98 -27.44
N GLU A 178 16.54 4.29 -26.90
CA GLU A 178 16.91 5.62 -26.41
C GLU A 178 16.70 6.70 -27.48
N TYR A 179 17.00 6.37 -28.75
CA TYR A 179 16.82 7.31 -29.88
C TYR A 179 15.36 7.72 -30.05
N ILE A 180 14.41 6.80 -29.80
CA ILE A 180 12.96 7.09 -29.90
C ILE A 180 12.52 7.91 -28.69
N LEU A 181 12.94 7.52 -27.48
CA LEU A 181 12.57 8.20 -26.23
C LEU A 181 13.10 9.63 -26.17
N THR A 182 14.28 9.91 -26.73
CA THR A 182 14.92 11.23 -26.65
C THR A 182 14.77 12.07 -27.93
N LYS A 183 13.95 11.61 -28.89
CA LYS A 183 13.82 12.24 -30.20
C LYS A 183 13.25 13.65 -30.08
N PRO A 184 13.94 14.68 -30.60
CA PRO A 184 13.35 16.01 -30.67
C PRO A 184 12.28 16.10 -31.75
N GLY A 185 11.04 16.36 -31.33
CA GLY A 185 9.90 16.61 -32.22
C GLY A 185 8.87 15.49 -32.23
N LYS A 186 8.09 15.40 -33.33
CA LYS A 186 7.05 14.40 -33.48
C LYS A 186 7.65 13.05 -33.87
N LEU A 187 7.13 11.99 -33.28
CA LEU A 187 7.43 10.62 -33.64
C LEU A 187 6.74 10.25 -34.96
N THR A 188 7.35 9.36 -35.73
CA THR A 188 6.69 8.67 -36.84
C THR A 188 5.67 7.66 -36.29
N ASP A 189 4.75 7.19 -37.15
CA ASP A 189 3.78 6.17 -36.74
C ASP A 189 4.46 4.87 -36.28
N GLU A 190 5.57 4.49 -36.91
CA GLU A 190 6.38 3.32 -36.53
C GLU A 190 7.04 3.50 -35.16
N GLU A 191 7.63 4.67 -34.91
CA GLU A 191 8.23 5.01 -33.61
C GLU A 191 7.17 5.06 -32.50
N TYR A 192 6.01 5.64 -32.80
CA TYR A 192 4.89 5.68 -31.86
C TYR A 192 4.32 4.28 -31.59
N ASN A 193 4.23 3.42 -32.61
CA ASN A 193 3.86 2.01 -32.44
C ASN A 193 4.86 1.27 -31.55
N SER A 194 6.15 1.56 -31.67
CA SER A 194 7.17 1.01 -30.77
C SER A 194 6.93 1.45 -29.32
N ILE A 195 6.70 2.75 -29.05
CA ILE A 195 6.38 3.23 -27.69
C ILE A 195 5.15 2.53 -27.12
N LYS A 196 4.09 2.32 -27.92
CA LYS A 196 2.85 1.65 -27.47
C LYS A 196 3.05 0.21 -26.99
N THR A 197 4.22 -0.39 -27.21
CA THR A 197 4.55 -1.73 -26.70
C THR A 197 5.02 -1.74 -25.24
N HIS A 198 5.39 -0.59 -24.66
CA HIS A 198 5.93 -0.54 -23.31
C HIS A 198 4.99 -1.10 -22.22
N PRO A 199 3.64 -1.02 -22.30
CA PRO A 199 2.78 -1.66 -21.29
C PRO A 199 2.94 -3.19 -21.28
N GLU A 200 3.03 -3.80 -22.48
CA GLU A 200 3.22 -5.25 -22.62
C GLU A 200 4.63 -5.69 -22.21
N ILE A 201 5.66 -4.94 -22.61
CA ILE A 201 7.04 -5.17 -22.14
C ILE A 201 7.12 -5.04 -20.63
N GLY A 202 6.48 -4.02 -20.06
CA GLY A 202 6.46 -3.76 -18.62
C GLY A 202 5.81 -4.91 -17.87
N TYR A 203 4.63 -5.34 -18.32
CA TYR A 203 3.96 -6.54 -17.79
C TYR A 203 4.89 -7.75 -17.82
N ASP A 204 5.56 -8.01 -18.94
CA ASP A 204 6.45 -9.16 -19.10
C ASP A 204 7.67 -9.14 -18.18
N ILE A 205 8.18 -7.95 -17.84
CA ILE A 205 9.28 -7.77 -16.88
C ILE A 205 8.80 -8.12 -15.47
N ILE A 206 7.65 -7.60 -15.05
CA ILE A 206 7.23 -7.65 -13.63
C ILE A 206 6.29 -8.82 -13.29
N LYS A 207 5.74 -9.54 -14.27
CA LYS A 207 4.83 -10.69 -14.05
C LYS A 207 5.41 -11.83 -13.22
N HIS A 208 6.74 -11.89 -13.10
CA HIS A 208 7.43 -12.92 -12.31
C HIS A 208 7.47 -12.64 -10.81
N VAL A 209 7.07 -11.44 -10.39
CA VAL A 209 6.93 -11.10 -8.96
C VAL A 209 5.61 -11.70 -8.47
N SER A 210 5.67 -12.75 -7.64
CA SER A 210 4.48 -13.49 -7.18
C SER A 210 3.41 -12.59 -6.56
N ASN A 211 3.83 -11.59 -5.78
CA ASN A 211 2.95 -10.59 -5.16
C ASN A 211 2.37 -9.56 -6.14
N PHE A 212 2.65 -9.59 -7.44
CA PHE A 212 1.99 -8.71 -8.41
C PHE A 212 0.87 -9.42 -9.14
N TYR A 213 0.97 -10.74 -9.27
CA TYR A 213 0.00 -11.57 -9.97
C TYR A 213 -1.37 -11.59 -9.28
N GLU A 214 -1.39 -11.58 -7.94
CA GLU A 214 -2.65 -11.70 -7.18
C GLU A 214 -3.33 -10.35 -6.87
N ASN A 215 -2.70 -9.22 -7.25
CA ASN A 215 -2.96 -7.94 -6.58
C ASN A 215 -3.39 -6.81 -7.52
N GLY A 216 -3.26 -6.94 -8.84
CA GLY A 216 -3.64 -5.88 -9.80
C GLY A 216 -2.56 -4.83 -10.09
N VAL A 217 -1.31 -5.02 -9.63
CA VAL A 217 -0.18 -4.18 -10.05
C VAL A 217 0.10 -4.38 -11.55
N LEU A 218 0.01 -5.62 -12.03
CA LEU A 218 0.18 -5.95 -13.46
C LEU A 218 -0.87 -5.25 -14.33
N ASP A 219 -2.10 -5.15 -13.85
CA ASP A 219 -3.19 -4.47 -14.56
C ASP A 219 -2.91 -2.98 -14.76
N ILE A 220 -2.31 -2.32 -13.76
CA ILE A 220 -1.91 -0.92 -13.89
C ILE A 220 -0.87 -0.79 -15.01
N VAL A 221 0.21 -1.57 -14.94
CA VAL A 221 1.29 -1.50 -15.93
C VAL A 221 0.77 -1.82 -17.34
N LEU A 222 -0.11 -2.80 -17.48
CA LEU A 222 -0.60 -3.22 -18.78
C LEU A 222 -1.68 -2.29 -19.36
N TYR A 223 -2.53 -1.69 -18.52
CA TYR A 223 -3.76 -1.02 -18.97
C TYR A 223 -3.84 0.48 -18.65
N HIS A 224 -2.79 1.12 -18.09
CA HIS A 224 -2.83 2.56 -17.78
C HIS A 224 -2.99 3.47 -19.03
N HIS A 225 -2.79 2.95 -20.23
CA HIS A 225 -3.07 3.64 -21.50
C HIS A 225 -4.36 3.19 -22.20
N GLU A 226 -5.16 2.35 -21.56
CA GLU A 226 -6.52 2.11 -22.01
C GLU A 226 -7.37 3.35 -21.81
N ARG A 227 -8.30 3.59 -22.75
CA ARG A 227 -9.18 4.76 -22.74
C ARG A 227 -10.60 4.33 -22.46
N TYR A 228 -11.33 5.10 -21.68
CA TYR A 228 -12.71 4.77 -21.30
C TYR A 228 -13.64 4.54 -22.51
N ASP A 229 -13.36 5.19 -23.65
CA ASP A 229 -14.06 5.05 -24.93
C ASP A 229 -13.68 3.80 -25.76
N GLY A 230 -12.69 3.01 -25.34
CA GLY A 230 -12.19 1.83 -26.05
C GLY A 230 -11.18 2.12 -27.15
N LYS A 231 -10.69 3.36 -27.28
CA LYS A 231 -9.68 3.74 -28.29
C LYS A 231 -8.24 3.67 -27.76
N GLY A 232 -8.05 3.12 -26.57
CA GLY A 232 -6.75 2.95 -25.93
C GLY A 232 -5.99 1.73 -26.43
N TYR A 233 -4.91 1.40 -25.75
CA TYR A 233 -4.05 0.26 -26.03
C TYR A 233 -3.56 -0.35 -24.71
N PRO A 234 -3.14 -1.63 -24.68
CA PRO A 234 -2.90 -2.54 -25.81
C PRO A 234 -4.10 -3.39 -26.27
N LYS A 235 -5.18 -3.50 -25.48
CA LYS A 235 -6.32 -4.39 -25.77
C LYS A 235 -7.58 -3.65 -26.25
N GLY A 236 -7.66 -2.33 -26.07
CA GLY A 236 -8.83 -1.54 -26.47
C GLY A 236 -10.04 -1.78 -25.56
N LEU A 237 -9.78 -2.01 -24.27
CA LEU A 237 -10.82 -2.25 -23.26
C LEU A 237 -11.71 -1.00 -23.11
N LYS A 238 -13.00 -1.19 -22.85
CA LYS A 238 -13.97 -0.09 -22.78
C LYS A 238 -14.63 0.03 -21.42
N GLY A 239 -14.76 1.25 -20.93
CA GLY A 239 -15.50 1.57 -19.71
C GLY A 239 -14.98 0.83 -18.48
N ASN A 240 -15.83 -0.01 -17.89
CA ASN A 240 -15.54 -0.77 -16.67
C ASN A 240 -14.77 -2.08 -16.93
N GLU A 241 -14.51 -2.44 -18.19
CA GLU A 241 -13.59 -3.54 -18.52
C GLU A 241 -12.15 -3.19 -18.14
N ILE A 242 -11.83 -1.89 -18.12
CA ILE A 242 -10.53 -1.40 -17.65
C ILE A 242 -10.50 -1.47 -16.12
N PRO A 243 -9.52 -2.14 -15.50
CA PRO A 243 -9.41 -2.22 -14.05
C PRO A 243 -9.42 -0.83 -13.40
N LEU A 244 -10.18 -0.67 -12.31
CA LEU A 244 -10.33 0.62 -11.60
C LEU A 244 -8.97 1.27 -11.29
N VAL A 245 -8.02 0.47 -10.82
CA VAL A 245 -6.67 0.94 -10.46
C VAL A 245 -5.92 1.52 -11.66
N ALA A 246 -6.08 0.95 -12.85
CA ALA A 246 -5.47 1.47 -14.08
C ALA A 246 -6.15 2.77 -14.53
N ARG A 247 -7.48 2.87 -14.41
CA ARG A 247 -8.23 4.10 -14.72
C ARG A 247 -7.85 5.27 -13.82
N ILE A 248 -7.57 5.01 -12.53
CA ILE A 248 -7.05 6.03 -11.60
C ILE A 248 -5.68 6.53 -12.05
N VAL A 249 -4.78 5.60 -12.37
CA VAL A 249 -3.40 5.92 -12.79
C VAL A 249 -3.40 6.68 -14.12
N ALA A 250 -4.27 6.33 -15.07
CA ALA A 250 -4.38 7.03 -16.36
C ALA A 250 -4.69 8.53 -16.21
N VAL A 251 -5.56 8.90 -15.26
CA VAL A 251 -5.87 10.32 -14.95
C VAL A 251 -4.66 11.00 -14.32
N ALA A 252 -4.02 10.35 -13.34
CA ALA A 252 -2.86 10.90 -12.64
C ALA A 252 -1.64 11.07 -13.55
N ASP A 253 -1.37 10.10 -14.42
CA ASP A 253 -0.32 10.14 -15.44
C ASP A 253 -0.54 11.31 -16.40
N THR A 254 -1.74 11.42 -16.97
CA THR A 254 -2.03 12.53 -17.90
C THR A 254 -1.93 13.89 -17.21
N PHE A 255 -2.38 14.00 -15.95
CA PHE A 255 -2.24 15.24 -15.19
C PHE A 255 -0.76 15.63 -15.00
N ASP A 256 0.08 14.70 -14.51
CA ASP A 256 1.49 14.98 -14.31
C ASP A 256 2.18 15.31 -15.64
N ALA A 257 1.87 14.56 -16.70
CA ALA A 257 2.37 14.79 -18.06
C ALA A 257 2.07 16.20 -18.60
N MET A 258 0.95 16.80 -18.20
CA MET A 258 0.53 18.13 -18.65
C MET A 258 1.08 19.27 -17.79
N ILE A 259 1.18 19.08 -16.47
CA ILE A 259 1.62 20.12 -15.53
C ILE A 259 3.14 20.17 -15.39
N SER A 260 3.83 19.04 -15.58
CA SER A 260 5.28 18.95 -15.51
C SER A 260 5.94 19.59 -16.73
N LYS A 261 7.04 20.33 -16.50
CA LYS A 261 7.80 21.01 -17.55
C LYS A 261 8.42 20.01 -18.52
N ARG A 262 7.94 19.96 -19.77
CA ARG A 262 8.54 19.13 -20.83
C ARG A 262 9.37 20.02 -21.77
N VAL A 263 10.53 19.53 -22.22
CA VAL A 263 11.49 20.30 -23.06
C VAL A 263 10.84 20.89 -24.33
N TYR A 264 9.77 20.27 -24.85
CA TYR A 264 9.06 20.71 -26.06
C TYR A 264 7.73 21.43 -25.81
N ARG A 265 7.32 21.63 -24.55
CA ARG A 265 6.03 22.26 -24.20
C ARG A 265 6.17 23.02 -22.88
N ASN A 266 5.92 24.33 -22.90
CA ASN A 266 5.80 25.11 -21.67
C ASN A 266 4.70 24.48 -20.78
N GLU A 267 4.90 24.52 -19.46
CA GLU A 267 3.91 24.06 -18.47
C GLU A 267 2.53 24.64 -18.82
N PHE A 268 1.49 23.80 -18.80
CA PHE A 268 0.14 24.33 -18.86
C PHE A 268 -0.20 25.04 -17.57
N ASP A 269 -0.97 26.13 -17.69
CA ASP A 269 -1.64 26.67 -16.51
C ASP A 269 -2.48 25.57 -15.85
N LEU A 270 -2.48 25.53 -14.52
CA LEU A 270 -3.21 24.53 -13.75
C LEU A 270 -4.68 24.50 -14.17
N ASN A 271 -5.30 25.67 -14.37
CA ASN A 271 -6.70 25.75 -14.80
C ASN A 271 -6.91 25.11 -16.17
N HIS A 272 -6.01 25.38 -17.12
CA HIS A 272 -6.06 24.77 -18.45
C HIS A 272 -5.95 23.24 -18.37
N THR A 273 -5.04 22.71 -17.54
CA THR A 273 -4.89 21.26 -17.35
C THR A 273 -6.15 20.63 -16.75
N LEU A 274 -6.74 21.27 -15.73
CA LEU A 274 -7.98 20.79 -15.12
C LEU A 274 -9.16 20.84 -16.10
N GLU A 275 -9.25 21.89 -16.92
CA GLU A 275 -10.25 21.99 -17.99
C GLU A 275 -10.08 20.90 -19.04
N GLU A 276 -8.86 20.61 -19.46
CA GLU A 276 -8.58 19.58 -20.47
C GLU A 276 -8.93 18.18 -19.96
N ILE A 277 -8.60 17.87 -18.71
CA ILE A 277 -9.02 16.62 -18.07
C ILE A 277 -10.56 16.55 -18.00
N SER A 278 -11.21 17.65 -17.65
CA SER A 278 -12.68 17.73 -17.62
C SER A 278 -13.31 17.55 -19.00
N LYS A 279 -12.70 18.07 -20.08
CA LYS A 279 -13.20 17.92 -21.46
C LYS A 279 -13.11 16.47 -21.96
N ASN A 280 -12.12 15.72 -21.47
CA ASN A 280 -11.89 14.32 -21.83
C ASN A 280 -12.64 13.32 -20.92
N LYS A 281 -13.55 13.81 -20.06
CA LYS A 281 -14.43 13.02 -19.21
C LYS A 281 -15.38 12.16 -20.05
N GLY A 282 -15.43 10.86 -19.78
CA GLY A 282 -16.27 9.90 -20.50
C GLY A 282 -15.74 9.46 -21.87
N THR A 283 -14.61 10.04 -22.32
CA THR A 283 -13.89 9.62 -23.52
C THR A 283 -12.57 8.98 -23.15
N GLN A 284 -11.54 9.77 -22.82
CA GLN A 284 -10.26 9.23 -22.35
C GLN A 284 -10.40 8.66 -20.94
N PHE A 285 -11.11 9.38 -20.07
CA PHE A 285 -11.12 9.10 -18.64
C PHE A 285 -12.49 8.66 -18.14
N ASP A 286 -12.47 7.88 -17.07
CA ASP A 286 -13.66 7.53 -16.31
C ASP A 286 -14.33 8.80 -15.74
N PRO A 287 -15.62 9.03 -16.01
CA PRO A 287 -16.40 10.13 -15.44
C PRO A 287 -16.29 10.29 -13.92
N GLU A 288 -16.40 9.20 -13.17
CA GLU A 288 -16.42 9.22 -11.70
C GLU A 288 -15.05 9.64 -11.15
N ILE A 289 -13.98 9.06 -11.72
CA ILE A 289 -12.61 9.35 -11.31
C ILE A 289 -12.24 10.81 -11.61
N VAL A 290 -12.67 11.34 -12.77
CA VAL A 290 -12.46 12.77 -13.10
C VAL A 290 -13.16 13.67 -12.09
N ASP A 291 -14.41 13.39 -11.71
CA ASP A 291 -15.12 14.20 -10.73
C ASP A 291 -14.42 14.19 -9.37
N VAL A 292 -13.98 13.01 -8.92
CA VAL A 292 -13.23 12.87 -7.68
C VAL A 292 -11.90 13.62 -7.77
N PHE A 293 -11.15 13.46 -8.85
CA PHE A 293 -9.89 14.14 -9.09
C PHE A 293 -10.05 15.66 -9.04
N LEU A 294 -11.01 16.23 -9.77
CA LEU A 294 -11.29 17.67 -9.77
C LEU A 294 -11.71 18.18 -8.38
N SER A 295 -12.42 17.36 -7.59
CA SER A 295 -12.77 17.71 -6.21
C SER A 295 -11.56 17.83 -5.27
N THR A 296 -10.42 17.23 -5.61
CA THR A 296 -9.19 17.37 -4.82
C THR A 296 -8.54 18.75 -4.93
N PHE A 297 -8.97 19.58 -5.90
CA PHE A 297 -8.49 20.95 -6.12
C PHE A 297 -9.51 22.03 -5.71
N LYS A 298 -10.76 21.63 -5.44
CA LYS A 298 -11.80 22.53 -4.95
C LYS A 298 -11.81 22.45 -3.42
N ASN A 299 -11.35 23.51 -2.76
CA ASN A 299 -11.53 23.68 -1.32
C ASN A 299 -13.00 23.94 -0.99
#